data_AF-A0A8T5ZCX5-F1
#
_entry.id   AF-A0A8T5ZCX5-F1
#
_cell.length_a   1.000
_cell.length_b   1.000
_cell.length_c   1.000
_cell.angle_alpha   90.00
_cell.angle_beta   90.00
_cell.angle_gamma   90.00
#
_symmetry.space_group_name_H-M   'P 1'
#
loop_
_entity.id
_entity.type
_entity.pdbx_description
1 polymer ?
#
loop_
_entity_poly.entity_id
_entity_poly.type
_entity_poly.pdbx_seq_one_letter_code
_entity_poly.pdbx_strand_id
1 'polypeptide(L)'
;MSLNFLDFEQPIAELEAKIDSLTAVSRQDEKLDINIDEEVHRLREKSVELTRKIFADLGAWQIAQLARHPQRPYTLDYVRLAFDEFDELAGDRAYADDKAIVGGIARLDGRPVMIIGHQKGRETKEKIRRNFGMPAPEGYRKALRLMQMAERFKMP
;
A
#
# COMPACT_ATOMS: atom_id res chain seq x y z
N MET A 1 11.55 5.23 12.55
CA MET A 1 11.24 4.51 11.30
C MET A 1 11.85 5.29 10.16
N SER A 2 12.59 4.67 9.24
CA SER A 2 13.04 5.34 8.03
C SER A 2 11.81 5.60 7.16
N LEU A 3 11.23 6.80 7.29
CA LEU A 3 10.25 7.29 6.34
C LEU A 3 11.01 7.44 5.02
N ASN A 4 10.78 6.51 4.10
CA ASN A 4 11.37 6.54 2.77
C ASN A 4 10.58 7.55 1.94
N PHE A 5 10.82 8.84 2.19
CA PHE A 5 10.25 9.93 1.43
C PHE A 5 10.88 10.02 0.05
N LEU A 6 10.09 10.46 -0.93
CA LEU A 6 10.60 10.85 -2.24
C LEU A 6 11.19 12.27 -2.18
N ASP A 7 12.08 12.61 -3.11
CA ASP A 7 12.78 13.90 -3.12
C ASP A 7 11.83 15.12 -3.06
N PHE A 8 10.65 15.02 -3.69
CA PHE A 8 9.65 16.09 -3.69
C PHE A 8 8.75 16.10 -2.45
N GLU A 9 8.80 15.06 -1.61
CA GLU A 9 8.10 14.97 -0.33
C GLU A 9 8.95 15.50 0.83
N GLN A 10 10.23 15.82 0.60
CA GLN A 10 11.15 16.33 1.61
C GLN A 10 10.60 17.53 2.41
N PRO A 11 9.93 18.53 1.80
CA PRO A 11 9.34 19.64 2.55
C PRO A 11 8.23 19.20 3.51
N ILE A 12 7.52 18.11 3.19
CA ILE A 12 6.47 17.52 4.03
C ILE A 12 7.14 16.77 5.19
N ALA A 13 8.18 15.99 4.90
CA ALA A 13 8.96 15.25 5.88
C ALA A 13 9.56 16.15 6.97
N GLU A 14 10.10 17.30 6.57
CA GLU A 14 10.65 18.29 7.50
C GLU A 14 9.58 18.89 8.42
N LEU A 15 8.38 19.16 7.87
CA LEU A 15 7.24 19.64 8.65
C LEU A 15 6.73 18.57 9.63
N GLU A 16 6.61 17.31 9.19
CA GLU A 16 6.22 16.20 10.07
C GLU A 16 7.24 15.99 11.19
N ALA A 17 8.53 16.00 10.90
CA ALA A 17 9.57 15.90 11.92
C ALA A 17 9.51 17.06 12.95
N LYS A 18 9.17 18.27 12.49
CA LYS A 18 8.96 19.42 13.38
C LYS A 18 7.70 19.25 14.24
N ILE A 19 6.60 18.76 13.68
CA ILE A 19 5.38 18.46 14.42
C ILE A 19 5.63 17.39 15.48
N ASP A 20 6.33 16.31 15.12
CA ASP A 20 6.65 15.21 16.02
C ASP A 20 7.52 15.65 17.19
N SER A 21 8.53 16.50 16.93
CA SER A 21 9.38 17.04 18.00
C SER A 21 8.62 17.97 18.96
N LEU A 22 7.76 18.85 18.46
CA LEU A 22 6.91 19.70 19.30
C LEU A 22 5.89 18.88 20.11
N THR A 23 5.29 17.86 19.48
CA THR A 23 4.36 16.94 20.16
C THR A 23 5.07 16.13 21.25
N ALA A 24 6.33 15.76 21.06
CA ALA A 24 7.12 15.06 22.08
C ALA A 24 7.47 15.96 23.28
N VAL A 25 7.73 17.25 23.05
CA VAL A 25 8.05 18.23 24.10
C VAL A 25 6.83 18.58 24.95
N SER A 26 5.65 18.79 24.35
CA SER A 26 4.41 19.04 25.11
C SER A 26 4.10 17.89 26.10
N ARG A 27 4.35 16.63 25.70
CA ARG A 27 4.18 15.46 26.59
C ARG A 27 5.11 15.42 27.80
N GLN A 28 6.19 16.22 27.84
CA GLN A 28 7.16 16.23 28.93
C GLN A 28 6.96 17.38 29.92
N ASP A 29 6.32 18.48 29.52
CA ASP A 29 6.16 19.70 30.33
C ASP A 29 4.70 20.22 30.34
N GLU A 30 3.89 19.77 31.31
CA GLU A 30 2.45 20.11 31.47
C GLU A 30 2.14 21.62 31.66
N LYS A 31 3.15 22.47 31.87
CA LYS A 31 2.96 23.92 32.15
C LYS A 31 3.01 24.81 30.90
N LEU A 32 3.37 24.26 29.73
CA LEU A 32 3.51 25.00 28.46
C LEU A 32 2.48 24.59 27.39
N ASP A 33 1.51 23.74 27.74
CA ASP A 33 0.65 23.02 26.78
C ASP A 33 -0.12 23.90 25.79
N ILE A 34 -0.74 24.99 26.26
CA ILE A 34 -1.71 25.74 25.43
C ILE A 34 -1.06 26.38 24.19
N ASN A 35 0.17 26.89 24.32
CA ASN A 35 0.85 27.61 23.23
C ASN A 35 1.52 26.63 22.23
N ILE A 36 1.89 25.43 22.70
CA ILE A 36 2.48 24.39 21.86
C ILE A 36 1.40 23.72 21.01
N ASP A 37 0.22 23.45 21.58
CA ASP A 37 -0.88 22.82 20.86
C ASP A 37 -1.40 23.68 19.70
N GLU A 38 -1.51 25.00 19.88
CA GLU A 38 -1.90 25.94 18.82
C GLU A 38 -0.88 25.95 17.66
N GLU A 39 0.41 25.98 17.97
CA GLU A 39 1.46 25.96 16.95
C GLU A 39 1.54 24.59 16.24
N VAL A 40 1.33 23.48 16.96
CA VAL A 40 1.21 22.14 16.37
C VAL A 40 0.02 22.07 15.42
N HIS A 41 -1.12 22.63 15.80
CA HIS A 41 -2.31 22.67 14.93
C HIS A 41 -2.02 23.46 13.65
N ARG A 42 -1.42 24.65 13.78
CA ARG A 42 -1.04 25.50 12.64
C ARG A 42 -0.04 24.82 11.70
N LEU A 43 0.96 24.12 12.26
CA LEU A 43 1.94 23.37 11.46
C LEU A 43 1.29 22.18 10.75
N ARG A 44 0.32 21.50 11.37
CA ARG A 44 -0.46 20.42 10.73
C ARG A 44 -1.29 20.94 9.57
N GLU A 45 -1.99 22.06 9.73
CA GLU A 45 -2.74 22.69 8.63
C GLU A 45 -1.82 23.04 7.46
N LYS A 46 -0.66 23.64 7.76
CA LYS A 46 0.35 23.98 6.76
C LYS A 46 0.90 22.74 6.06
N SER A 47 1.11 21.63 6.79
CA SER A 47 1.54 20.36 6.22
C SER A 47 0.50 19.80 5.24
N VAL A 48 -0.78 19.84 5.61
CA VAL A 48 -1.90 19.41 4.75
C VAL A 48 -1.99 20.27 3.49
N GLU A 49 -1.90 21.59 3.62
CA GLU A 49 -1.93 22.52 2.49
C GLU A 49 -0.75 22.29 1.54
N LEU A 50 0.46 22.15 2.08
CA LEU A 50 1.67 21.90 1.31
C LEU A 50 1.58 20.56 0.58
N THR A 51 1.12 19.52 1.26
CA THR A 51 0.89 18.20 0.67
C THR A 51 -0.10 18.33 -0.49
N ARG A 52 -1.24 18.98 -0.29
CA ARG A 52 -2.23 19.19 -1.37
C ARG A 52 -1.62 19.92 -2.56
N LYS A 53 -0.80 20.95 -2.32
CA LYS A 53 -0.16 21.75 -3.37
C LYS A 53 0.87 20.94 -4.17
N ILE A 54 1.71 20.17 -3.51
CA ILE A 54 2.74 19.33 -4.16
C ILE A 54 2.08 18.24 -4.99
N PHE A 55 1.09 17.54 -4.43
CA PHE A 55 0.42 16.43 -5.12
C PHE A 55 -0.55 16.88 -6.24
N ALA A 56 -0.98 18.15 -6.24
CA ALA A 56 -1.85 18.70 -7.28
C ALA A 56 -1.12 18.94 -8.63
N ASP A 57 0.20 19.19 -8.60
CA ASP A 57 0.99 19.53 -9.78
C ASP A 57 2.19 18.59 -9.95
N LEU A 58 1.92 17.28 -9.90
CA LEU A 58 2.96 16.26 -10.09
C LEU A 58 3.33 16.10 -11.56
N GLY A 59 4.62 16.20 -11.86
CA GLY A 59 5.16 15.86 -13.17
C GLY A 59 5.10 14.35 -13.45
N ALA A 60 5.14 13.97 -14.72
CA ALA A 60 5.04 12.56 -15.16
C ALA A 60 6.06 11.63 -14.48
N TRP A 61 7.30 12.10 -14.28
CA TRP A 61 8.33 11.33 -13.60
C TRP A 61 8.05 11.13 -12.11
N GLN A 62 7.54 12.17 -11.42
CA GLN A 62 7.17 12.09 -10.01
C GLN A 62 6.01 11.12 -9.79
N ILE A 63 5.04 11.09 -10.70
CA ILE A 63 3.95 10.09 -10.69
C ILE A 63 4.52 8.67 -10.82
N ALA A 64 5.49 8.45 -11.70
CA ALA A 64 6.14 7.15 -11.86
C ALA A 64 6.94 6.74 -10.59
N GLN A 65 7.58 7.69 -9.91
CA GLN A 65 8.24 7.47 -8.63
C GLN A 65 7.22 7.07 -7.55
N LEU A 66 6.10 7.79 -7.43
CA LEU A 66 5.02 7.47 -6.50
C LEU A 66 4.41 6.09 -6.78
N ALA A 67 4.26 5.74 -8.06
CA ALA A 67 3.79 4.41 -8.45
C ALA A 67 4.73 3.28 -8.00
N ARG A 68 6.01 3.59 -7.75
CA ARG A 68 7.06 2.68 -7.27
C ARG A 68 7.40 2.93 -5.79
N HIS A 69 6.61 3.73 -5.08
CA HIS A 69 6.86 4.09 -3.70
C HIS A 69 7.02 2.84 -2.83
N PRO A 70 8.06 2.74 -1.97
CA PRO A 70 8.33 1.55 -1.16
C PRO A 70 7.17 1.15 -0.24
N GLN A 71 6.39 2.14 0.23
CA GLN A 71 5.23 1.91 1.10
C GLN A 71 3.89 1.78 0.35
N ARG A 72 3.89 1.82 -0.99
CA ARG A 72 2.66 1.68 -1.77
C ARG A 72 1.94 0.37 -1.39
N PRO A 73 0.63 0.40 -1.05
CA PRO A 73 -0.12 -0.82 -0.77
C PRO A 73 -0.17 -1.76 -1.99
N TYR A 74 0.02 -3.05 -1.73
CA TYR A 74 -0.05 -4.14 -2.70
C TYR A 74 -1.38 -4.89 -2.61
N THR A 75 -1.59 -5.87 -3.50
CA THR A 75 -2.84 -6.63 -3.59
C THR A 75 -3.29 -7.18 -2.24
N LEU A 76 -2.41 -7.86 -1.49
CA LEU A 76 -2.77 -8.41 -0.18
C LEU A 76 -3.12 -7.35 0.89
N ASP A 77 -2.62 -6.12 0.75
CA ASP A 77 -3.00 -5.03 1.66
C ASP A 77 -4.45 -4.63 1.43
N TYR A 78 -4.88 -4.47 0.17
CA TYR A 78 -6.28 -4.18 -0.16
C TYR A 78 -7.20 -5.34 0.18
N VAL A 79 -6.76 -6.59 -0.06
CA VAL A 79 -7.53 -7.78 0.30
C VAL A 79 -7.87 -7.79 1.79
N ARG A 80 -6.89 -7.48 2.66
CA ARG A 80 -7.09 -7.45 4.12
C ARG A 80 -7.93 -6.27 4.60
N LEU A 81 -7.95 -5.16 3.86
CA LEU A 81 -8.64 -3.94 4.26
C LEU A 81 -10.08 -3.86 3.75
N ALA A 82 -10.38 -4.50 2.61
CA ALA A 82 -11.64 -4.33 1.90
C ALA A 82 -12.46 -5.62 1.73
N PHE A 83 -11.89 -6.80 2.03
CA PHE A 83 -12.56 -8.08 1.82
C PHE A 83 -12.50 -8.96 3.06
N ASP A 84 -13.54 -9.79 3.20
CA ASP A 84 -13.68 -10.77 4.27
C ASP A 84 -13.45 -12.18 3.74
N GLU A 85 -13.16 -13.14 4.63
CA GLU A 85 -13.06 -14.58 4.32
C GLU A 85 -12.19 -14.89 3.08
N PHE A 86 -11.00 -14.28 2.99
CA PHE A 86 -10.09 -14.51 1.86
C PHE A 86 -9.35 -15.85 1.98
N ASP A 87 -9.64 -16.76 1.06
CA ASP A 87 -8.96 -18.04 0.89
C ASP A 87 -8.05 -18.01 -0.36
N GLU A 88 -6.73 -17.96 -0.13
CA GLU A 88 -5.74 -17.97 -1.21
C GLU A 88 -5.66 -19.35 -1.88
N LEU A 89 -5.77 -19.37 -3.21
CA LEU A 89 -5.72 -20.57 -4.03
C LEU A 89 -4.39 -20.67 -4.80
N ALA A 90 -3.72 -21.80 -4.69
CA ALA A 90 -2.39 -22.04 -5.26
C ALA A 90 -2.40 -22.89 -6.54
N GLY A 91 -1.37 -22.68 -7.38
CA GLY A 91 -0.97 -23.57 -8.47
C GLY A 91 -1.74 -23.39 -9.79
N ASP A 92 -1.07 -23.72 -10.89
CA ASP A 92 -1.63 -23.76 -12.24
C ASP A 92 -2.17 -25.16 -12.66
N ARG A 93 -1.92 -26.19 -11.84
CA ARG A 93 -2.23 -27.61 -12.09
C ARG A 93 -1.39 -28.28 -13.20
N ALA A 94 -0.32 -27.64 -13.65
CA ALA A 94 0.54 -28.17 -14.70
C ALA A 94 2.03 -28.16 -14.33
N TYR A 95 2.50 -27.10 -13.67
CA TYR A 95 3.91 -26.88 -13.42
C TYR A 95 4.18 -26.44 -11.98
N ALA A 96 3.75 -25.24 -11.59
CA ALA A 96 4.11 -24.66 -10.31
C ALA A 96 3.08 -23.64 -9.81
N ASP A 97 3.29 -23.17 -8.58
CA ASP A 97 2.56 -22.05 -8.00
C ASP A 97 3.44 -20.80 -7.95
N ASP A 98 3.22 -19.89 -8.90
CA ASP A 98 3.90 -18.61 -8.97
C ASP A 98 3.51 -17.72 -7.79
N LYS A 99 4.51 -17.22 -7.07
CA LYS A 99 4.35 -16.36 -5.88
C LYS A 99 4.20 -14.89 -6.25
N ALA A 100 4.47 -14.50 -7.50
CA ALA A 100 4.20 -13.16 -8.03
C ALA A 100 2.69 -12.92 -8.25
N ILE A 101 1.90 -13.97 -8.49
CA ILE A 101 0.44 -13.90 -8.60
C ILE A 101 -0.22 -14.48 -7.35
N VAL A 102 -0.97 -13.64 -6.66
CA VAL A 102 -1.88 -14.05 -5.59
C VAL A 102 -3.29 -14.05 -6.15
N GLY A 103 -4.09 -15.05 -5.77
CA GLY A 103 -5.50 -15.03 -6.06
C GLY A 103 -6.26 -16.06 -5.26
N GLY A 104 -7.55 -15.83 -5.10
CA GLY A 104 -8.37 -16.55 -4.15
C GLY A 104 -9.81 -16.06 -4.12
N ILE A 105 -10.64 -16.78 -3.37
CA ILE A 105 -12.05 -16.42 -3.17
C ILE A 105 -12.11 -15.54 -1.92
N ALA A 106 -12.93 -14.49 -1.96
CA ALA A 106 -13.22 -13.64 -0.82
C ALA A 106 -14.69 -13.25 -0.81
N ARG A 107 -15.11 -12.49 0.21
CA ARG A 107 -16.38 -11.77 0.22
C ARG A 107 -16.16 -10.27 0.17
N LEU A 108 -16.95 -9.60 -0.65
CA LEU A 108 -17.10 -8.14 -0.66
C LEU A 108 -18.55 -7.82 -0.30
N ASP A 109 -18.78 -7.21 0.87
CA ASP A 109 -20.13 -6.93 1.40
C ASP A 109 -21.04 -8.17 1.38
N GLY A 110 -20.48 -9.32 1.77
CA GLY A 110 -21.18 -10.61 1.79
C GLY A 110 -21.30 -11.32 0.42
N ARG A 111 -20.97 -10.67 -0.69
CA ARG A 111 -20.97 -11.26 -2.04
C ARG A 111 -19.66 -12.00 -2.31
N PRO A 112 -19.68 -13.28 -2.74
CA PRO A 112 -18.47 -14.00 -3.09
C PRO A 112 -17.86 -13.45 -4.39
N VAL A 113 -16.55 -13.25 -4.38
CA VAL A 113 -15.77 -12.66 -5.49
C VAL A 113 -14.44 -13.40 -5.65
N MET A 114 -13.93 -13.46 -6.88
CA MET A 114 -12.59 -13.96 -7.18
C MET A 114 -11.61 -12.79 -7.28
N ILE A 115 -10.57 -12.80 -6.45
CA ILE A 115 -9.53 -11.77 -6.47
C ILE A 115 -8.27 -12.35 -7.11
N ILE A 116 -7.65 -11.60 -8.01
CA ILE A 116 -6.37 -11.96 -8.64
C ILE A 116 -5.53 -10.68 -8.75
N GLY A 117 -4.26 -10.74 -8.37
CA GLY A 117 -3.37 -9.59 -8.49
C GLY A 117 -1.89 -9.90 -8.34
N HIS A 118 -1.07 -8.92 -8.69
CA HIS A 118 0.37 -8.98 -8.57
C HIS A 118 0.82 -8.67 -7.15
N GLN A 119 1.64 -9.54 -6.58
CA GLN A 119 2.20 -9.36 -5.25
C GLN A 119 3.72 -9.21 -5.32
N LYS A 120 4.23 -8.03 -4.95
CA LYS A 120 5.67 -7.73 -5.00
C LYS A 120 6.43 -8.15 -3.75
N GLY A 121 5.85 -7.87 -2.57
CA GLY A 121 6.52 -8.02 -1.27
C GLY A 121 7.24 -6.76 -0.80
N ARG A 122 7.31 -6.57 0.52
CA ARG A 122 7.86 -5.35 1.14
C ARG A 122 9.34 -5.50 1.45
N GLU A 123 9.69 -6.58 2.14
CA GLU A 123 11.05 -6.92 2.53
C GLU A 123 11.85 -7.51 1.38
N THR A 124 13.18 -7.34 1.40
CA THR A 124 14.08 -7.90 0.36
C THR A 124 13.89 -9.40 0.17
N LYS A 125 13.73 -10.16 1.26
CA LYS A 125 13.47 -11.60 1.21
C LYS A 125 12.15 -11.93 0.50
N GLU A 126 11.12 -11.13 0.75
CA GLU A 126 9.82 -11.32 0.13
C GLU A 126 9.84 -10.94 -1.36
N LYS A 127 10.52 -9.84 -1.71
CA LYS A 127 10.73 -9.39 -3.09
C LYS A 127 11.40 -10.46 -3.94
N ILE A 128 12.45 -11.10 -3.42
CA ILE A 128 13.13 -12.20 -4.10
C ILE A 128 12.17 -13.39 -4.26
N ARG A 129 11.47 -13.79 -3.19
CA ARG A 129 10.53 -14.92 -3.22
C ARG A 129 9.41 -14.73 -4.25
N ARG A 130 8.94 -13.50 -4.43
CA ARG A 130 7.83 -13.16 -5.33
C ARG A 130 8.29 -12.57 -6.66
N ASN A 131 9.58 -12.69 -6.97
CA ASN A 131 10.19 -12.17 -8.19
C ASN A 131 9.80 -10.70 -8.48
N PHE A 132 9.76 -9.85 -7.45
CA PHE A 132 9.36 -8.44 -7.55
C PHE A 132 7.97 -8.21 -8.15
N GLY A 133 7.08 -9.22 -8.06
CA GLY A 133 5.75 -9.22 -8.68
C GLY A 133 5.78 -9.38 -10.19
N MET A 134 6.86 -9.92 -10.75
CA MET A 134 6.99 -10.25 -12.17
C MET A 134 6.66 -11.74 -12.37
N PRO A 135 5.48 -12.05 -12.92
CA PRO A 135 5.03 -13.43 -13.04
C PRO A 135 5.67 -14.17 -14.22
N ALA A 136 5.88 -15.46 -14.03
CA ALA A 136 6.26 -16.41 -15.06
C ALA A 136 5.00 -16.95 -15.79
N PRO A 137 5.15 -17.72 -16.89
CA PRO A 137 4.00 -18.26 -17.64
C PRO A 137 2.99 -19.04 -16.78
N GLU A 138 3.46 -19.80 -15.80
CA GLU A 138 2.63 -20.52 -14.83
C GLU A 138 1.76 -19.59 -13.97
N GLY A 139 2.22 -18.37 -13.66
CA GLY A 139 1.44 -17.37 -12.94
C GLY A 139 0.23 -16.89 -13.75
N TYR A 140 0.40 -16.69 -15.05
CA TYR A 140 -0.69 -16.35 -15.96
C TYR A 140 -1.67 -17.53 -16.14
N ARG A 141 -1.18 -18.78 -16.22
CA ARG A 141 -2.05 -19.97 -16.26
C ARG A 141 -2.85 -20.13 -14.97
N LYS A 142 -2.23 -19.89 -13.81
CA LYS A 142 -2.91 -19.83 -12.51
C LYS A 142 -4.01 -18.77 -12.52
N ALA A 143 -3.71 -17.55 -12.98
CA ALA A 143 -4.71 -16.48 -13.08
C ALA A 143 -5.89 -16.89 -13.97
N LEU A 144 -5.64 -17.45 -15.16
CA LEU A 144 -6.69 -17.93 -16.06
C LEU A 144 -7.55 -19.02 -15.42
N ARG A 145 -6.93 -19.99 -14.74
CA ARG A 145 -7.63 -21.05 -14.02
C ARG A 145 -8.59 -20.48 -12.96
N LEU A 146 -8.16 -19.46 -12.23
CA LEU A 146 -8.97 -18.79 -11.22
C LEU A 146 -10.15 -18.02 -11.85
N MET A 147 -9.92 -17.33 -12.97
CA MET A 147 -11.00 -16.66 -13.73
C MET A 147 -12.04 -17.66 -14.25
N GLN A 148 -11.61 -18.80 -14.79
CA GLN A 148 -12.52 -19.87 -15.23
C GLN A 148 -13.33 -20.48 -14.09
N MET A 149 -12.73 -20.56 -12.89
CA MET A 149 -13.44 -20.99 -11.69
C MET A 149 -14.51 -19.96 -11.29
N ALA A 150 -14.18 -18.67 -11.34
CA ALA A 150 -15.12 -17.59 -11.07
C ALA A 150 -16.31 -17.64 -12.03
N GLU A 151 -16.06 -17.76 -13.33
CA GLU A 151 -17.09 -17.88 -14.37
C GLU A 151 -18.03 -19.07 -14.10
N ARG A 152 -17.48 -20.24 -13.77
CA ARG A 152 -18.26 -21.47 -13.50
C ARG A 152 -19.27 -21.27 -12.36
N PHE A 153 -18.88 -20.55 -11.32
CA PHE A 153 -19.71 -20.30 -10.15
C PHE A 153 -20.43 -18.94 -10.20
N LYS A 154 -20.35 -18.23 -11.34
CA LYS A 154 -20.92 -16.89 -11.54
C LYS A 154 -20.48 -15.88 -10.49
N MET A 155 -19.22 -15.98 -10.07
CA MET A 155 -18.56 -15.01 -9.21
C MET A 155 -17.98 -13.89 -10.06
N PRO A 156 -18.10 -12.62 -9.62
CA PRO A 156 -17.33 -11.51 -10.18
C PRO A 156 -15.82 -11.72 -10.00
#